data_AF-A0A7V6QMX6-F1
#
_entry.id   AF-A0A7V6QMX6-F1
#
_cell.length_a   1.000
_cell.length_b   1.000
_cell.length_c   1.000
_cell.angle_alpha   90.00
_cell.angle_beta   90.00
_cell.angle_gamma   90.00
#
_symmetry.space_group_name_H-M   'P 1'
#
loop_
_entity.id
_entity.type
_entity.pdbx_description
1 polymer ?
#
loop_
_entity_poly.entity_id
_entity_poly.type
_entity_poly.pdbx_seq_one_letter_code
_entity_poly.pdbx_strand_id
1 'polypeptide(L)'
;MKLLNFLGVFLFNFIFGSLFFFIVAFCLMTFMYIAQAFDWILDPTLDEGGLVFFLILTLCASAIYFPILIFGNIYFKEKLQIKKLKFIAFISVIFLIGFFFACLLAYFI
;
A
#
# COMPACT_ATOMS: atom_id res chain seq x y z
N MET A 1 28.48 3.30 5.40
CA MET A 1 27.22 3.21 6.18
C MET A 1 26.09 4.08 5.62
N LYS A 2 26.27 5.38 5.34
CA LYS A 2 25.18 6.25 4.83
C LYS A 2 24.56 5.77 3.50
N LEU A 3 25.37 5.29 2.56
CA LEU A 3 24.90 4.76 1.27
C LEU A 3 24.01 3.51 1.44
N LEU A 4 24.41 2.57 2.29
CA LEU A 4 23.64 1.36 2.58
C LEU A 4 22.28 1.69 3.20
N ASN A 5 22.24 2.65 4.14
CA ASN A 5 20.98 3.12 4.71
C ASN A 5 20.08 3.74 3.64
N PHE A 6 20.65 4.54 2.73
CA PHE A 6 19.92 5.15 1.62
C PHE A 6 19.28 4.11 0.69
N LEU A 7 20.07 3.11 0.29
CA LEU A 7 19.59 1.96 -0.48
C LEU A 7 18.49 1.21 0.27
N GLY A 8 18.65 1.03 1.59
CA GLY A 8 17.64 0.45 2.45
C GLY A 8 16.31 1.21 2.42
N VAL A 9 16.35 2.55 2.56
CA VAL A 9 15.14 3.39 2.46
C VAL A 9 14.49 3.26 1.08
N PHE A 10 15.31 3.25 0.03
CA PHE A 10 14.83 3.14 -1.34
C PHE A 10 14.08 1.82 -1.55
N LEU A 11 14.74 0.70 -1.27
CA LEU A 11 14.14 -0.63 -1.44
C LEU A 11 12.91 -0.81 -0.55
N PHE A 12 12.99 -0.37 0.71
CA PHE A 12 11.88 -0.44 1.65
C PHE A 12 10.64 0.31 1.12
N ASN A 13 10.78 1.58 0.74
CA ASN A 13 9.64 2.35 0.25
C ASN A 13 9.17 1.93 -1.14
N PHE A 14 10.06 1.41 -1.99
CA PHE A 14 9.68 0.87 -3.29
C PHE A 14 8.84 -0.41 -3.14
N ILE A 15 9.29 -1.35 -2.29
CA ILE A 15 8.56 -2.60 -2.01
C ILE A 15 7.21 -2.29 -1.37
N PHE A 16 7.19 -1.45 -0.34
CA PHE A 16 5.93 -1.09 0.32
C PHE A 16 5.02 -0.30 -0.62
N GLY A 17 5.55 0.63 -1.41
CA GLY A 17 4.80 1.31 -2.47
C GLY A 17 4.15 0.32 -3.45
N SER A 18 4.88 -0.73 -3.84
CA SER A 18 4.35 -1.80 -4.70
C SER A 18 3.26 -2.60 -4.00
N LEU A 19 3.48 -2.98 -2.73
CA LEU A 19 2.51 -3.75 -1.93
C LEU A 19 1.23 -2.95 -1.64
N PHE A 20 1.30 -1.62 -1.63
CA PHE A 20 0.15 -0.75 -1.45
C PHE A 20 -0.93 -0.98 -2.51
N PHE A 21 -0.55 -1.42 -3.73
CA PHE A 21 -1.49 -1.84 -4.76
C PHE A 21 -2.50 -2.87 -4.26
N PHE A 22 -2.04 -3.91 -3.55
CA PHE A 22 -2.93 -4.95 -3.02
C PHE A 22 -3.85 -4.42 -1.92
N ILE A 23 -3.36 -3.50 -1.07
CA ILE A 23 -4.20 -2.85 -0.06
C ILE A 23 -5.34 -2.06 -0.73
N VAL A 24 -5.01 -1.29 -1.76
CA VAL A 24 -5.99 -0.54 -2.55
C VAL A 24 -6.96 -1.50 -3.25
N ALA A 25 -6.47 -2.57 -3.86
CA ALA A 25 -7.31 -3.56 -4.53
C ALA A 25 -8.30 -4.23 -3.55
N PHE A 26 -7.85 -4.67 -2.38
CA PHE A 26 -8.74 -5.23 -1.36
C PHE A 26 -9.77 -4.21 -0.85
N CYS A 27 -9.36 -2.95 -0.70
CA CYS A 27 -10.28 -1.88 -0.32
C CYS A 27 -11.35 -1.65 -1.41
N LEU A 28 -10.96 -1.64 -2.69
CA LEU A 28 -11.90 -1.55 -3.81
C LEU A 28 -12.87 -2.73 -3.86
N MET A 29 -12.37 -3.96 -3.71
CA MET A 29 -13.23 -5.15 -3.63
C MET A 29 -14.23 -5.04 -2.47
N THR A 30 -13.76 -4.64 -1.28
CA THR A 30 -14.63 -4.42 -0.13
C THR A 30 -15.70 -3.38 -0.42
N PHE A 31 -15.33 -2.26 -1.06
CA PHE A 31 -16.28 -1.22 -1.45
C PHE A 31 -17.33 -1.74 -2.45
N MET A 32 -16.94 -2.55 -3.43
CA MET A 32 -17.87 -3.14 -4.39
C MET A 32 -18.91 -4.04 -3.70
N TYR A 33 -18.49 -4.90 -2.75
CA TYR A 33 -19.42 -5.71 -1.97
C TYR A 33 -20.33 -4.87 -1.05
N ILE A 34 -19.83 -3.74 -0.50
CA ILE A 34 -20.67 -2.82 0.27
C ILE A 34 -21.74 -2.20 -0.63
N ALA A 35 -21.37 -1.73 -1.82
CA ALA A 35 -22.32 -1.17 -2.78
C ALA A 35 -23.41 -2.16 -3.19
N GLN A 36 -23.02 -3.42 -3.44
CA GLN A 36 -23.98 -4.49 -3.73
C GLN A 36 -24.95 -4.74 -2.57
N ALA A 37 -24.50 -4.63 -1.32
CA ALA A 37 -25.38 -4.73 -0.14
C ALA A 37 -26.39 -3.58 0.00
N PHE A 38 -26.20 -2.47 -0.73
CA PHE A 38 -27.14 -1.35 -0.86
C PHE A 38 -27.96 -1.41 -2.16
N ASP A 39 -28.00 -2.57 -2.84
CA ASP A 39 -28.63 -2.77 -4.14
C ASP A 39 -28.05 -1.89 -5.26
N TRP A 40 -26.85 -1.34 -5.08
CA TRP A 40 -26.11 -0.66 -6.14
C TRP A 40 -25.33 -1.67 -6.95
N ILE A 41 -25.88 -2.08 -8.09
CA ILE A 41 -25.25 -3.05 -8.99
C ILE A 41 -24.09 -2.37 -9.73
N LEU A 42 -22.87 -2.51 -9.18
CA LEU A 42 -21.62 -2.07 -9.81
C LEU A 42 -21.01 -3.17 -10.68
N ASP A 43 -21.11 -4.43 -10.25
CA ASP A 43 -20.65 -5.60 -10.99
C ASP A 43 -21.58 -6.79 -10.69
N PRO A 44 -22.28 -7.35 -11.69
CA PRO A 44 -23.20 -8.47 -11.51
C PRO A 44 -22.49 -9.82 -11.28
N THR A 45 -21.16 -9.88 -11.37
CA THR A 45 -20.39 -11.12 -11.17
C THR A 45 -19.96 -11.35 -9.73
N LEU A 46 -20.22 -10.39 -8.83
CA LEU A 46 -19.90 -10.50 -7.40
C LEU A 46 -20.83 -11.50 -6.70
N ASP A 47 -20.21 -12.46 -6.04
CA ASP A 47 -20.79 -13.53 -5.26
C ASP A 47 -21.37 -13.05 -3.91
N GLU A 48 -22.61 -13.44 -3.63
CA GLU A 48 -23.29 -13.09 -2.38
C GLU A 48 -22.56 -13.71 -1.18
N GLY A 49 -21.81 -12.89 -0.43
CA GLY A 49 -21.13 -13.31 0.80
C GLY A 49 -19.63 -12.97 0.88
N GLY A 50 -19.02 -12.46 -0.20
CA GLY A 50 -17.61 -12.06 -0.19
C GLY A 50 -17.28 -10.89 0.74
N LEU A 51 -18.27 -10.06 1.10
CA LEU A 51 -18.10 -8.83 1.88
C LEU A 51 -17.28 -9.04 3.16
N VAL A 52 -17.72 -9.96 4.03
CA VAL A 52 -17.10 -10.17 5.34
C VAL A 52 -15.66 -10.63 5.18
N PHE A 53 -15.41 -11.51 4.21
CA PHE A 53 -14.06 -12.02 3.92
C PHE A 53 -13.12 -10.91 3.46
N PHE A 54 -13.50 -10.13 2.44
CA PHE A 54 -12.67 -9.04 1.92
C PHE A 54 -12.50 -7.90 2.92
N LEU A 55 -13.52 -7.62 3.75
CA LEU A 55 -13.42 -6.64 4.82
C LEU A 55 -12.38 -7.07 5.87
N ILE A 56 -12.47 -8.30 6.38
CA ILE A 56 -11.49 -8.84 7.34
C ILE A 56 -10.09 -8.80 6.74
N LEU A 57 -9.94 -9.26 5.49
CA LEU A 57 -8.65 -9.28 4.79
C LEU A 57 -8.06 -7.87 4.66
N THR A 58 -8.86 -6.89 4.24
CA THR A 58 -8.44 -5.49 4.10
C THR A 58 -8.01 -4.89 5.44
N LEU A 59 -8.79 -5.12 6.50
CA LEU A 59 -8.48 -4.62 7.84
C LEU A 59 -7.19 -5.25 8.38
N CYS A 60 -7.04 -6.57 8.29
CA CYS A 60 -5.83 -7.27 8.74
C CYS A 60 -4.60 -6.83 7.94
N ALA A 61 -4.70 -6.78 6.61
CA ALA A 61 -3.61 -6.36 5.75
C ALA A 61 -3.18 -4.92 6.06
N SER A 62 -4.14 -4.00 6.20
CA SER A 62 -3.86 -2.60 6.55
C SER A 62 -3.25 -2.45 7.94
N ALA A 63 -3.77 -3.18 8.93
CA ALA A 63 -3.32 -3.15 10.32
C ALA A 63 -1.87 -3.63 10.48
N ILE A 64 -1.38 -4.52 9.60
CA ILE A 64 0.02 -4.96 9.59
C ILE A 64 0.87 -4.01 8.72
N TYR A 65 0.36 -3.65 7.56
CA TYR A 65 1.08 -2.88 6.55
C TYR A 65 1.48 -1.48 7.04
N PHE A 66 0.53 -0.71 7.58
CA PHE A 66 0.80 0.68 7.96
C PHE A 66 1.78 0.82 9.13
N PRO A 67 1.70 0.04 10.22
CA PRO A 67 2.68 0.11 11.29
C PRO A 67 4.10 -0.18 10.81
N ILE A 68 4.31 -1.22 9.99
CA ILE A 68 5.65 -1.54 9.48
C ILE A 68 6.19 -0.38 8.65
N LEU A 69 5.38 0.17 7.74
CA LEU A 69 5.77 1.31 6.90
C LEU A 69 6.14 2.55 7.73
N ILE A 70 5.33 2.87 8.75
CA ILE A 70 5.52 4.04 9.61
C ILE A 70 6.78 3.88 10.47
N PHE A 71 6.89 2.78 11.22
CA PHE A 71 8.02 2.56 12.12
C PHE A 71 9.33 2.35 11.36
N GLY A 72 9.30 1.67 10.20
CA GLY A 72 10.45 1.54 9.32
C GLY A 72 10.96 2.90 8.84
N ASN A 73 10.06 3.79 8.40
CA ASN A 73 10.45 5.13 7.95
C ASN A 73 10.93 6.04 9.09
N ILE A 74 10.40 5.90 10.31
CA ILE A 74 10.93 6.59 11.50
C ILE A 74 12.37 6.14 11.76
N TYR A 75 12.62 4.83 11.81
CA TYR A 75 13.94 4.26 12.01
C TYR A 75 14.95 4.76 10.96
N PHE A 76 14.57 4.73 9.67
CA PHE A 76 15.45 5.16 8.60
C PHE A 76 15.74 6.67 8.62
N LYS A 77 14.74 7.49 8.96
CA LYS A 77 14.91 8.93 9.11
C LYS A 77 15.95 9.26 10.18
N GLU A 78 15.89 8.60 11.34
CA GLU A 78 16.84 8.80 12.43
C GLU A 78 18.26 8.40 12.03
N LYS A 79 18.41 7.30 11.27
CA LYS A 79 19.72 6.85 10.77
C LYS A 79 20.33 7.75 9.70
N LEU A 80 19.52 8.40 8.88
CA LEU A 80 20.00 9.28 7.80
C LEU A 80 20.26 10.72 8.25
N GLN A 81 19.70 11.15 9.39
CA GLN A 81 19.83 12.52 9.92
C GLN A 81 19.43 13.62 8.92
N ILE A 82 18.46 13.33 8.06
CA ILE A 82 17.94 14.29 7.05
C ILE A 82 16.79 15.10 7.65
N LYS A 83 16.61 16.35 7.21
CA LYS A 83 15.44 17.18 7.56
C LYS A 83 14.13 16.45 7.22
N LYS A 84 13.17 16.47 8.15
CA LYS A 84 11.89 15.74 8.04
C LYS A 84 11.18 15.94 6.69
N LEU A 85 11.06 17.18 6.22
CA LEU A 85 10.37 17.49 4.95
C LEU A 85 11.08 16.87 3.73
N LYS A 86 12.41 16.95 3.67
CA LYS A 86 13.19 16.34 2.57
C LYS A 86 13.06 14.82 2.59
N PHE A 87 13.07 14.22 3.78
CA PHE A 87 12.87 12.77 3.92
C PHE A 87 11.46 12.35 3.47
N ILE A 88 10.42 13.06 3.90
CA ILE A 88 9.03 12.80 3.47
C ILE A 88 8.90 12.90 1.96
N ALA A 89 9.39 13.98 1.33
CA ALA A 89 9.34 14.13 -0.11
C ALA A 89 10.05 12.99 -0.85
N PHE A 90 11.23 12.58 -0.37
CA PHE A 90 12.00 11.48 -0.94
C PHE A 90 11.25 10.14 -0.87
N ILE A 91 10.74 9.76 0.32
CA ILE A 91 10.02 8.50 0.47
C ILE A 91 8.70 8.52 -0.33
N SER A 92 8.01 9.66 -0.41
CA SER A 92 6.77 9.77 -1.18
C SER A 92 7.00 9.54 -2.67
N VAL A 93 8.07 10.10 -3.25
CA VAL A 93 8.42 9.87 -4.67
C VAL A 93 8.70 8.39 -4.92
N ILE A 94 9.52 7.75 -4.08
CA ILE A 94 9.89 6.34 -4.25
C ILE A 94 8.68 5.42 -4.05
N PHE A 95 7.85 5.73 -3.06
CA PHE A 95 6.62 5.01 -2.80
C PHE A 95 5.69 5.05 -4.01
N LEU A 96 5.49 6.23 -4.60
CA LEU A 96 4.68 6.39 -5.81
C LEU A 96 5.28 5.60 -6.98
N ILE A 97 6.60 5.65 -7.17
CA ILE A 97 7.27 4.84 -8.21
C ILE A 97 6.99 3.35 -8.01
N GLY A 98 7.09 2.83 -6.78
CA GLY A 98 6.74 1.44 -6.47
C GLY A 98 5.28 1.12 -6.76
N PHE A 99 4.36 2.00 -6.36
CA PHE A 99 2.94 1.83 -6.63
C PHE A 99 2.63 1.78 -8.13
N PHE A 100 3.15 2.75 -8.90
CA PHE A 100 2.96 2.78 -10.35
C PHE A 100 3.60 1.57 -11.05
N PHE A 101 4.74 1.10 -10.55
CA PHE A 101 5.37 -0.12 -11.05
C PHE A 101 4.47 -1.34 -10.87
N ALA A 102 3.85 -1.51 -9.70
CA ALA A 102 2.90 -2.58 -9.45
C ALA A 102 1.65 -2.47 -10.35
N CYS A 103 1.10 -1.27 -10.53
CA CYS A 103 -0.02 -1.04 -11.45
C CYS A 103 0.33 -1.40 -12.90
N LEU A 104 1.52 -1.02 -13.37
CA LEU A 104 1.97 -1.37 -14.72
C LEU A 104 2.13 -2.89 -14.88
N LEU A 105 2.75 -3.56 -13.91
CA LEU A 105 2.87 -5.02 -13.95
C LEU A 105 1.51 -5.71 -14.00
N ALA A 106 0.57 -5.27 -13.16
CA ALA A 106 -0.79 -5.80 -13.16
C ALA A 106 -1.56 -5.55 -14.46
N TYR A 107 -1.22 -4.50 -15.23
CA TYR A 107 -1.83 -4.22 -16.54
C TYR A 107 -1.34 -5.18 -17.64
N PHE A 108 -0.10 -5.68 -17.55
CA PHE A 108 0.49 -6.56 -18.56
C PHE A 108 0.28 -8.07 -18.28
N ILE A 109 -0.35 -8.42 -17.16
CA ILE A 109 -0.72 -9.79 -16.77
C ILE A 109 -2.20 -9.99 -17.07
#